data_AF-A0A6D2IWH8-F1
#
_entry.id   AF-A0A6D2IWH8-F1
#
_cell.length_a   1.000
_cell.length_b   1.000
_cell.length_c   1.000
_cell.angle_alpha   90.00
_cell.angle_beta   90.00
_cell.angle_gamma   90.00
#
_symmetry.space_group_name_H-M   'P 1'
#
loop_
_entity.id
_entity.type
_entity.pdbx_description
1 polymer ?
#
loop_
_entity_poly.entity_id
_entity_poly.type
_entity_poly.pdbx_seq_one_letter_code
_entity_poly.pdbx_strand_id
1 'polypeptide(L)'
;MVSRGCKPDSECYFTLIYYLCKGGDFETALSVCKESMEKNWVPSFGIMKSLVNGLAKASKVEEAKELIKQVKEKFSRNVELWNEVEAALPQ
;
A
#
# COMPACT_ATOMS: atom_id res chain seq x y z
N MET A 1 10.16 19.27 7.53
CA MET A 1 9.57 19.78 8.79
C MET A 1 8.92 18.63 9.53
N VAL A 2 9.57 18.10 10.56
CA VAL A 2 8.91 17.41 11.68
C VAL A 2 9.60 17.96 12.92
N SER A 3 9.06 19.04 13.46
CA SER A 3 9.52 19.69 14.69
C SER A 3 8.26 20.00 15.47
N ARG A 4 8.20 19.48 16.69
CA ARG A 4 7.06 19.36 17.62
C ARG A 4 6.33 18.02 17.54
N GLY A 5 6.84 17.03 18.27
CA GLY A 5 6.13 16.05 19.12
C GLY A 5 4.82 15.37 18.71
N CYS A 6 4.26 15.60 17.53
CA CYS A 6 3.05 14.93 17.05
C CYS A 6 3.46 13.61 16.42
N LYS A 7 3.21 12.51 17.13
CA LYS A 7 3.32 11.18 16.56
C LYS A 7 2.18 11.03 15.54
N PRO A 8 2.46 10.81 14.25
CA PRO A 8 1.40 10.59 13.28
C PRO A 8 0.63 9.33 13.68
N ASP A 9 -0.70 9.42 13.61
CA ASP A 9 -1.59 8.28 13.79
C ASP A 9 -1.75 7.50 12.46
N SER A 10 -2.46 6.38 12.51
CA SER A 10 -2.69 5.54 11.32
C SER A 10 -3.35 6.31 10.19
N GLU A 11 -4.29 7.21 10.51
CA GLU A 11 -5.02 8.01 9.51
C GLU A 11 -4.11 8.97 8.77
N CYS A 12 -3.10 9.55 9.44
CA CYS A 12 -2.08 10.37 8.80
C CYS A 12 -1.30 9.57 7.74
N TYR A 13 -0.87 8.34 8.06
CA TYR A 13 -0.17 7.46 7.11
C TYR A 13 -1.07 7.11 5.93
N PHE A 14 -2.33 6.72 6.18
CA PHE A 14 -3.27 6.31 5.13
C PHE A 14 -3.58 7.47 4.19
N THR A 15 -3.79 8.66 4.75
CA THR A 15 -3.99 9.89 3.98
C THR A 15 -2.78 10.19 3.11
N LEU A 16 -1.57 10.10 3.67
CA LEU A 16 -0.33 10.32 2.93
C LEU A 16 -0.18 9.32 1.78
N ILE A 17 -0.38 8.02 2.03
CA ILE A 17 -0.31 6.98 0.99
C ILE A 17 -1.33 7.25 -0.11
N TYR A 18 -2.57 7.62 0.24
CA TYR A 18 -3.62 7.94 -0.73
C TYR A 18 -3.20 9.08 -1.66
N TYR A 19 -2.71 10.19 -1.10
CA TYR A 19 -2.31 11.34 -1.91
C TYR A 19 -1.04 11.10 -2.72
N LEU A 20 -0.08 10.34 -2.20
CA LEU A 20 1.10 9.91 -2.97
C LEU A 20 0.69 9.05 -4.17
N CYS A 21 -0.22 8.08 -3.98
CA CYS A 21 -0.76 7.29 -5.09
C CYS A 21 -1.50 8.15 -6.12
N LYS A 22 -2.25 9.16 -5.68
CA LYS A 22 -2.91 10.12 -6.57
C LYS A 22 -1.91 11.00 -7.34
N GLY A 23 -0.80 11.34 -6.71
CA GLY A 23 0.30 12.10 -7.32
C GLY A 23 1.22 11.27 -8.22
N GLY A 24 1.06 9.94 -8.25
CA GLY A 24 1.90 9.04 -9.04
C GLY A 24 3.24 8.70 -8.40
N ASP A 25 3.49 9.15 -7.16
CA ASP A 25 4.69 8.81 -6.40
C ASP A 25 4.49 7.47 -5.68
N PHE A 26 4.51 6.38 -6.47
CA PHE A 26 4.27 5.03 -5.99
C PHE A 26 5.44 4.47 -5.18
N GLU A 27 6.67 4.98 -5.39
CA GLU A 27 7.85 4.58 -4.62
C GLU A 27 7.74 5.04 -3.17
N THR A 28 7.47 6.33 -2.97
CA THR A 28 7.27 6.88 -1.63
C THR A 28 6.02 6.29 -0.99
N ALA A 29 4.93 6.12 -1.75
CA ALA A 29 3.72 5.48 -1.24
C ALA A 29 3.99 4.05 -0.73
N LEU A 30 4.80 3.27 -1.45
CA LEU A 30 5.19 1.92 -1.04
C LEU A 30 6.02 1.93 0.24
N SER A 31 6.99 2.85 0.35
CA SER A 31 7.82 2.98 1.55
C SER A 31 6.98 3.32 2.79
N VAL A 32 6.10 4.33 2.69
CA VAL A 32 5.20 4.74 3.78
C VAL A 32 4.21 3.61 4.13
N CYS A 33 3.73 2.87 3.13
CA CYS A 33 2.85 1.73 3.34
C CYS A 33 3.53 0.58 4.11
N LYS A 34 4.78 0.25 3.76
CA LYS A 34 5.55 -0.75 4.52
C LYS A 34 5.76 -0.30 5.97
N GLU A 35 6.13 0.96 6.18
CA GLU A 35 6.29 1.51 7.53
C GLU A 35 4.99 1.46 8.36
N SER A 36 3.83 1.73 7.73
CA SER A 36 2.54 1.63 8.43
C SER A 36 2.26 0.18 8.83
N MET A 37 2.51 -0.79 7.93
CA MET A 37 2.29 -2.21 8.20
C MET A 37 3.23 -2.79 9.26
N GLU A 38 4.46 -2.28 9.38
CA GLU A 38 5.39 -2.60 10.48
C GLU A 38 4.82 -2.17 11.84
N LYS A 39 4.06 -1.08 11.88
CA LYS A 39 3.33 -0.61 13.09
C LYS A 39 1.99 -1.31 13.29
N ASN A 40 1.67 -2.34 12.50
CA ASN A 40 0.37 -3.02 12.44
C ASN A 40 -0.79 -2.10 12.01
N TRP A 41 -0.50 -1.02 11.30
CA TRP A 41 -1.49 -0.14 10.68
C TRP A 41 -1.61 -0.50 9.20
N VAL A 42 -2.71 -1.19 8.88
CA VAL A 42 -2.99 -1.65 7.52
C VAL A 42 -3.93 -0.66 6.84
N PRO A 43 -3.52 -0.02 5.73
CA PRO A 43 -4.41 0.85 4.97
C PRO A 43 -5.62 0.08 4.43
N SER A 44 -6.71 0.79 4.16
CA SER A 44 -7.91 0.16 3.60
C SER A 44 -7.63 -0.51 2.24
N PHE A 45 -8.44 -1.53 1.89
CA PHE A 45 -8.31 -2.25 0.62
C PHE A 45 -8.24 -1.30 -0.59
N GLY A 46 -9.04 -0.23 -0.60
CA GLY A 46 -9.04 0.74 -1.69
C GLY A 46 -7.71 1.49 -1.86
N ILE A 47 -7.06 1.87 -0.76
CA ILE A 47 -5.74 2.53 -0.78
C ILE A 47 -4.70 1.55 -1.29
N MET A 48 -4.68 0.34 -0.73
CA MET A 48 -3.71 -0.70 -1.10
C MET A 48 -3.87 -1.13 -2.57
N LYS A 49 -5.10 -1.32 -3.04
CA LYS A 49 -5.39 -1.65 -4.45
C LYS A 49 -4.94 -0.53 -5.39
N SER A 50 -5.11 0.73 -4.98
CA SER A 50 -4.65 1.88 -5.77
C SER A 50 -3.12 1.89 -5.91
N LEU A 51 -2.40 1.59 -4.82
CA LEU A 51 -0.94 1.48 -4.82
C LEU A 51 -0.46 0.33 -5.71
N VAL A 52 -1.02 -0.87 -5.55
CA VAL A 52 -0.70 -2.06 -6.37
C VAL A 52 -0.89 -1.78 -7.86
N ASN A 53 -2.04 -1.22 -8.23
CA ASN A 53 -2.33 -0.86 -9.62
C ASN A 53 -1.37 0.20 -10.15
N GLY A 54 -0.98 1.17 -9.31
CA GLY A 54 -0.01 2.20 -9.65
C GLY A 54 1.38 1.62 -9.93
N LEU A 55 1.86 0.74 -9.05
CA LEU A 55 3.13 0.03 -9.22
C LEU A 55 3.12 -0.81 -10.50
N ALA A 56 2.06 -1.57 -10.75
CA ALA A 56 1.93 -2.37 -11.97
C ALA A 56 1.99 -1.51 -13.25
N LYS A 57 1.31 -0.36 -13.24
CA LYS A 57 1.35 0.62 -14.35
C LYS A 57 2.72 1.28 -14.53
N ALA A 58 3.50 1.38 -13.46
CA ALA A 58 4.87 1.88 -13.48
C ALA A 58 5.91 0.79 -13.81
N SER A 59 5.48 -0.36 -14.35
CA SER A 59 6.32 -1.53 -14.64
C SER A 59 7.01 -2.14 -13.42
N LYS A 60 6.48 -1.89 -12.22
CA LYS A 60 6.96 -2.42 -10.93
C LYS A 60 6.07 -3.57 -10.44
N VAL A 61 5.89 -4.55 -11.31
CA VAL A 61 4.95 -5.65 -11.11
C VAL A 61 5.39 -6.55 -9.95
N GLU A 62 6.70 -6.78 -9.80
CA GLU A 62 7.23 -7.62 -8.72
C GLU A 62 7.03 -6.98 -7.35
N GLU A 63 7.22 -5.66 -7.22
CA GLU A 63 6.89 -4.94 -6.00
C GLU A 63 5.39 -4.96 -5.70
N ALA A 64 4.54 -4.93 -6.73
CA ALA A 64 3.10 -5.05 -6.59
C ALA A 64 2.69 -6.44 -6.07
N LYS A 65 3.26 -7.53 -6.63
CA LYS A 65 3.04 -8.91 -6.17
C LYS A 65 3.51 -9.12 -4.73
N GLU A 66 4.71 -8.64 -4.40
CA GLU A 66 5.26 -8.73 -3.05
C GLU A 66 4.39 -7.97 -2.03
N LEU A 67 3.88 -6.79 -2.40
CA LEU A 67 2.95 -6.07 -1.54
C LEU A 67 1.66 -6.86 -1.29
N ILE A 68 1.08 -7.49 -2.32
CA ILE A 68 -0.11 -8.34 -2.16
C ILE A 68 0.16 -9.49 -1.20
N LYS A 69 1.31 -10.15 -1.34
CA LYS A 69 1.71 -11.25 -0.45
C LYS A 69 1.77 -10.81 1.01
N GLN A 70 2.43 -9.69 1.30
CA GLN A 70 2.52 -9.14 2.66
C GLN A 70 1.14 -8.81 3.24
N VAL A 71 0.22 -8.30 2.41
CA VAL A 71 -1.15 -8.02 2.84
C VAL A 71 -1.92 -9.31 3.14
N LYS A 72 -1.80 -10.35 2.31
CA LYS A 72 -2.45 -11.66 2.57
C LYS A 72 -1.94 -12.31 3.86
N GLU A 73 -0.65 -12.17 4.16
CA GLU A 73 -0.04 -12.69 5.39
C GLU A 73 -0.53 -11.93 6.63
N LYS A 74 -0.63 -10.59 6.56
CA LYS A 74 -1.08 -9.76 7.68
C LYS A 74 -2.61 -9.66 7.81
N PHE A 75 -3.37 -9.95 6.75
CA PHE A 75 -4.81 -9.71 6.69
C PHE A 75 -5.55 -10.90 6.08
N SER A 76 -6.13 -11.73 6.94
CA SER A 76 -6.87 -12.95 6.54
C SER A 76 -8.29 -12.67 6.03
N ARG A 77 -8.89 -11.53 6.42
CA ARG A 77 -10.15 -11.04 5.82
C ARG A 77 -9.78 -10.52 4.42
N ASN A 78 -10.51 -10.80 3.36
CA ASN A 78 -10.23 -10.29 1.99
C ASN A 78 -9.08 -10.96 1.20
N VAL A 79 -8.55 -12.12 1.61
CA VAL A 79 -7.57 -12.85 0.79
C VAL A 79 -8.10 -13.13 -0.62
N GLU A 80 -9.38 -13.48 -0.75
CA GLU A 80 -10.03 -13.70 -2.05
C GLU A 80 -10.01 -12.47 -2.97
N LEU A 81 -10.30 -11.28 -2.42
CA LEU A 81 -10.22 -10.03 -3.19
C LEU A 81 -8.80 -9.75 -3.67
N TRP A 82 -7.79 -10.14 -2.89
CA TRP A 82 -6.39 -10.01 -3.26
C TRP A 82 -5.92 -11.06 -4.26
N ASN A 83 -6.52 -12.26 -4.28
CA ASN A 83 -6.30 -13.26 -5.32
C ASN A 83 -6.76 -12.74 -6.70
N GLU A 84 -7.93 -12.10 -6.75
CA GLU A 84 -8.44 -11.48 -7.99
C GLU A 84 -7.52 -10.35 -8.48
N VAL A 85 -7.06 -9.49 -7.58
CA VAL A 85 -6.16 -8.39 -7.93
C VAL A 85 -4.81 -8.92 -8.42
N GLU A 86 -4.26 -9.94 -7.78
CA GLU A 86 -3.00 -10.58 -8.19
C GLU A 86 -3.11 -11.25 -9.56
N ALA A 87 -4.21 -11.96 -9.83
CA ALA A 87 -4.47 -12.61 -11.12
C ALA A 87 -4.63 -11.59 -12.27
N ALA A 88 -5.02 -10.35 -11.97
CA ALA A 88 -5.14 -9.27 -12.94
C ALA A 88 -3.81 -8.55 -13.22
N LEU A 89 -2.72 -8.85 -12.50
CA LEU A 89 -1.41 -8.28 -12.76
C LEU A 89 -0.80 -8.85 -14.06
N PRO A 90 0.03 -8.08 -14.77
CA PRO A 90 0.79 -8.59 -15.90
C PRO A 90 1.69 -9.77 -15.47
N GLN A 91 1.86 -10.74 -16.38
CA GLN A 91 2.79 -11.87 -16.20
C GLN A 91 4.24 -11.40 -16.39
#